data_AF-H2L056-F1
#
_entry.id   AF-H2L056-F1
#
_cell.length_a   1.000
_cell.length_b   1.000
_cell.length_c   1.000
_cell.angle_alpha   90.00
_cell.angle_beta   90.00
_cell.angle_gamma   90.00
#
_symmetry.space_group_name_H-M   'P 1'
#
loop_
_entity.id
_entity.type
_entity.pdbx_description
1 polymer ?
#
loop_
_entity_poly.entity_id
_entity_poly.type
_entity_poly.pdbx_seq_one_letter_code
_entity_poly.pdbx_strand_id
1 'polypeptide(L)'
;MDLTASLEDDQREKLRQYTEFTHQQDYEVAIGTLASLNWNLEQAIEAHLMQEDKNDDEDPEILETIPAAASGRNAGASSSSRFEPEVINIEDDEMPATRGRRRGRAVTPDETTTVDNQVKRLRIDDGSSSSSNGAATHHRGAAIPRQKRGQATEPTPSSSGSSSASFSSRRGTRANPVPPPNQEPAHPESARQNGGILASRHNNHNNQQNNHHHHHQRIPINPRRVDVFNVDSDEDDDSMAIAYEDDDDGVHEVHHSEVVARGSGPPNGRIPMIPDGFSSVSDALRNFVAIFSDRFCSTPQTQAFMPPFYTEPLPAAVKEAFDHPNSEHRRPLLFYINHDRSIAANIFASQVLCSETVSTLIRHQYVLFPWDITSDSNLMLFLEYLQAANMGDVRTIIQRLAMSKIESFPLMAIVVKERNSYRLVDYCRGTDTSDQVMEKLLSGVSEYSDIRMNEQSERREREEREAIRNQQEAEYKASLAADKARMEAKQQEIEEQRLEEERKLREEEEECVRRQTVASTVPEEPPASAPLAEIINVKFRLPEGGQDMRRFRRLESIQTLINYLSSKGYSPDKFKYFNSDFPKKEITRHFDLSHNFADTKWPAREQIFVEEI
;
A
#
# COMPACT_ATOMS: atom_id res chain seq x y z
N MET A 1 -43.13 -8.15 -16.34
CA MET A 1 -44.03 -7.03 -15.95
C MET A 1 -43.12 -5.85 -15.69
N ASP A 2 -43.37 -4.71 -16.33
CA ASP A 2 -42.44 -3.57 -16.31
C ASP A 2 -42.46 -2.90 -14.93
N LEU A 3 -41.62 -3.38 -13.99
CA LEU A 3 -41.51 -2.86 -12.62
C LEU A 3 -41.07 -1.39 -12.58
N THR A 4 -40.50 -0.90 -13.68
CA THR A 4 -40.13 0.50 -13.88
C THR A 4 -41.35 1.40 -14.10
N ALA A 5 -42.52 0.86 -14.49
CA ALA A 5 -43.70 1.64 -14.86
C ALA A 5 -44.44 2.27 -13.67
N SER A 6 -44.31 1.70 -12.46
CA SER A 6 -45.00 2.17 -11.25
C SER A 6 -44.21 3.18 -10.42
N LEU A 7 -43.01 3.56 -10.86
CA LEU A 7 -42.13 4.48 -10.14
C LEU A 7 -42.46 5.94 -10.47
N GLU A 8 -42.46 6.80 -9.46
CA GLU A 8 -42.53 8.26 -9.60
C GLU A 8 -41.29 8.80 -10.35
N ASP A 9 -41.40 9.98 -10.97
CA ASP A 9 -40.30 10.55 -11.77
C ASP A 9 -38.99 10.71 -10.96
N ASP A 10 -39.08 11.10 -9.68
CA ASP A 10 -37.93 11.20 -8.77
C ASP A 10 -37.27 9.83 -8.51
N GLN A 11 -38.09 8.78 -8.38
CA GLN A 11 -37.62 7.42 -8.16
C GLN A 11 -36.92 6.86 -9.41
N ARG A 12 -37.44 7.16 -10.61
CA ARG A 12 -36.81 6.77 -11.88
C ARG A 12 -35.46 7.44 -12.07
N GLU A 13 -35.34 8.71 -11.71
CA GLU A 13 -34.08 9.45 -11.78
C GLU A 13 -33.05 8.88 -10.80
N LYS A 14 -33.45 8.59 -9.56
CA LYS A 14 -32.58 7.94 -8.57
C LYS A 14 -32.16 6.53 -8.99
N LEU A 15 -33.07 5.76 -9.58
CA LEU A 15 -32.75 4.43 -10.14
C LEU A 15 -31.73 4.54 -11.27
N ARG A 16 -31.89 5.51 -12.17
CA ARG A 16 -30.96 5.77 -13.27
C ARG A 16 -29.57 6.18 -12.76
N GLN A 17 -29.51 7.08 -11.79
CA GLN A 17 -28.24 7.49 -11.19
C GLN A 17 -27.59 6.32 -10.45
N TYR A 18 -28.36 5.53 -9.69
CA TYR A 18 -27.84 4.37 -8.99
C TYR A 18 -27.23 3.34 -9.96
N THR A 19 -27.92 2.99 -11.05
CA THR A 19 -27.39 2.03 -12.04
C THR A 19 -26.21 2.59 -12.85
N GLU A 20 -26.14 3.91 -13.04
CA GLU A 20 -25.00 4.60 -13.66
C GLU A 20 -23.76 4.56 -12.75
N PHE A 21 -23.92 4.80 -11.44
CA PHE A 21 -22.82 4.81 -10.47
C PHE A 21 -22.34 3.41 -10.04
N THR A 22 -23.25 2.45 -9.88
CA THR A 22 -22.93 1.10 -9.39
C THR A 22 -22.71 0.08 -10.50
N HIS A 23 -22.97 0.43 -11.76
CA HIS A 23 -23.00 -0.51 -12.89
C HIS A 23 -23.93 -1.73 -12.70
N GLN A 24 -24.83 -1.70 -11.72
CA GLN A 24 -25.78 -2.78 -11.45
C GLN A 24 -26.83 -2.87 -12.57
N GLN A 25 -26.79 -3.95 -13.35
CA GLN A 25 -27.68 -4.15 -14.51
C GLN A 25 -29.03 -4.79 -14.14
N ASP A 26 -29.14 -5.36 -12.94
CA ASP A 26 -30.39 -5.91 -12.44
C ASP A 26 -31.25 -4.83 -11.79
N TYR A 27 -32.27 -4.38 -12.54
CA TYR A 27 -33.21 -3.36 -12.11
C TYR A 27 -34.04 -3.79 -10.89
N GLU A 28 -34.34 -5.09 -10.71
CA GLU A 28 -35.11 -5.54 -9.55
C GLU A 28 -34.27 -5.40 -8.28
N VAL A 29 -32.98 -5.76 -8.36
CA VAL A 29 -32.02 -5.59 -7.27
C VAL A 29 -31.81 -4.11 -6.97
N ALA A 30 -31.60 -3.28 -7.98
CA ALA A 30 -31.41 -1.84 -7.81
C ALA A 30 -32.64 -1.15 -7.18
N ILE A 31 -33.86 -1.50 -7.62
CA ILE A 31 -35.11 -1.01 -7.01
C ILE A 31 -35.23 -1.50 -5.56
N GLY A 32 -34.88 -2.76 -5.28
CA GLY A 32 -34.89 -3.31 -3.92
C GLY A 32 -33.92 -2.57 -2.98
N THR A 33 -32.70 -2.31 -3.42
CA THR A 33 -31.69 -1.56 -2.65
C THR A 33 -32.18 -0.14 -2.36
N LEU A 34 -32.63 0.59 -3.39
CA LEU A 34 -33.15 1.94 -3.22
C LEU A 34 -34.41 1.98 -2.34
N ALA A 35 -35.35 1.04 -2.51
CA ALA A 35 -36.55 0.99 -1.70
C ALA A 35 -36.27 0.68 -0.21
N SER A 36 -35.26 -0.16 0.08
CA SER A 36 -34.86 -0.47 1.46
C SER A 36 -34.17 0.70 2.17
N LEU A 37 -33.53 1.59 1.41
CA LEU A 37 -32.84 2.79 1.91
C LEU A 37 -33.66 4.07 1.69
N ASN A 38 -35.00 3.96 1.68
CA ASN A 38 -35.92 5.09 1.53
C ASN A 38 -35.61 6.01 0.32
N TRP A 39 -35.10 5.44 -0.77
CA TRP A 39 -34.67 6.16 -1.97
C TRP A 39 -33.59 7.22 -1.69
N ASN A 40 -32.70 6.95 -0.72
CA ASN A 40 -31.49 7.70 -0.49
C ASN A 40 -30.37 7.17 -1.40
N LEU A 41 -30.08 7.91 -2.47
CA LEU A 41 -29.10 7.52 -3.48
C LEU A 41 -27.69 7.37 -2.90
N GLU A 42 -27.27 8.29 -2.03
CA GLU A 42 -25.93 8.32 -1.46
C GLU A 42 -25.67 7.08 -0.57
N GLN A 43 -26.63 6.76 0.31
CA GLN A 43 -26.56 5.56 1.14
C GLN A 43 -26.60 4.28 0.31
N ALA A 44 -27.33 4.27 -0.81
CA ALA A 44 -27.41 3.11 -1.68
C ALA A 44 -26.09 2.87 -2.42
N ILE A 45 -25.46 3.92 -2.95
CA ILE A 45 -24.14 3.83 -3.59
C ILE A 45 -23.08 3.39 -2.57
N GLU A 46 -23.08 3.98 -1.37
CA GLU A 46 -22.17 3.60 -0.28
C GLU A 46 -22.34 2.13 0.12
N ALA A 47 -23.58 1.66 0.29
CA ALA A 47 -23.86 0.26 0.61
C ALA A 47 -23.40 -0.71 -0.49
N HIS A 48 -23.46 -0.30 -1.76
CA HIS A 48 -22.98 -1.10 -2.88
C HIS A 48 -21.46 -1.19 -2.92
N LEU A 49 -20.77 -0.05 -2.78
CA LEU A 49 -19.29 0.02 -2.74
C LEU A 49 -18.72 -0.77 -1.55
N MET A 50 -19.38 -0.74 -0.38
CA MET A 50 -18.97 -1.53 0.78
C MET A 50 -19.19 -3.05 0.63
N GLN A 51 -20.01 -3.48 -0.34
CA GLN A 51 -20.18 -4.90 -0.67
C GLN A 51 -19.14 -5.38 -1.68
N GLU A 52 -18.70 -4.53 -2.62
CA GLU A 52 -17.64 -4.87 -3.57
C GLU A 52 -16.28 -5.09 -2.88
N ASP A 53 -15.96 -4.29 -1.86
CA ASP A 53 -14.74 -4.48 -1.03
C ASP A 53 -14.73 -5.76 -0.19
N LYS A 54 -15.82 -6.54 -0.16
CA LYS A 54 -15.92 -7.82 0.55
C LYS A 54 -15.99 -9.03 -0.38
N ASN A 55 -16.10 -8.83 -1.68
CA ASN A 55 -16.34 -9.92 -2.65
C ASN A 55 -15.09 -10.38 -3.40
N ASP A 56 -13.93 -9.77 -3.15
CA ASP A 56 -12.66 -10.14 -3.80
C ASP A 56 -11.74 -11.04 -2.95
N ASP A 57 -12.16 -11.45 -1.74
CA ASP A 57 -11.30 -12.15 -0.76
C ASP A 57 -11.80 -13.51 -0.22
N GLU A 58 -12.92 -14.09 -0.69
CA GLU A 58 -13.45 -15.33 -0.09
C GLU A 58 -13.46 -16.56 -1.02
N ASP A 59 -12.42 -17.40 -0.84
CA ASP A 59 -12.39 -18.82 -1.16
C ASP A 59 -13.56 -19.58 -0.46
N PRO A 60 -14.12 -20.65 -1.07
CA PRO A 60 -15.45 -21.13 -0.73
C PRO A 60 -15.42 -22.22 0.34
N GLU A 61 -15.63 -21.91 1.64
CA GLU A 61 -15.96 -22.96 2.62
C GLU A 61 -16.68 -22.42 3.87
N ILE A 62 -17.96 -22.81 4.00
CA ILE A 62 -18.67 -23.06 5.26
C ILE A 62 -19.10 -21.81 6.06
N LEU A 63 -20.34 -21.36 5.85
CA LEU A 63 -21.18 -20.97 6.99
C LEU A 63 -22.66 -21.31 6.76
N GLU A 64 -23.12 -22.26 7.57
CA GLU A 64 -24.47 -22.81 7.60
C GLU A 64 -25.50 -21.79 8.12
N THR A 65 -26.53 -21.58 7.28
CA THR A 65 -27.97 -21.45 7.59
C THR A 65 -28.42 -20.96 8.98
N ILE A 66 -29.09 -19.79 9.01
CA ILE A 66 -30.19 -19.49 9.95
C ILE A 66 -31.36 -18.87 9.16
N PRO A 67 -32.61 -19.37 9.28
CA PRO A 67 -33.72 -19.05 8.39
C PRO A 67 -34.55 -17.81 8.80
N ALA A 68 -35.29 -17.28 7.82
CA ALA A 68 -36.13 -16.10 7.89
C ALA A 68 -37.51 -16.29 8.57
N ALA A 69 -38.12 -15.14 8.90
CA ALA A 69 -39.54 -14.84 9.10
C ALA A 69 -40.06 -14.71 10.55
N ALA A 70 -40.52 -13.51 10.91
CA ALA A 70 -41.95 -13.24 11.14
C ALA A 70 -42.22 -11.76 11.47
N SER A 71 -42.95 -11.09 10.58
CA SER A 71 -43.58 -9.79 10.77
C SER A 71 -44.68 -9.84 11.85
N GLY A 72 -44.76 -8.81 12.70
CA GLY A 72 -45.84 -8.65 13.67
C GLY A 72 -45.99 -7.20 14.13
N ARG A 73 -46.90 -6.47 13.49
CA ARG A 73 -47.33 -5.10 13.77
C ARG A 73 -47.85 -4.94 15.22
N ASN A 74 -47.52 -3.83 15.89
CA ASN A 74 -48.56 -2.88 16.33
C ASN A 74 -48.01 -1.55 16.86
N ALA A 75 -48.75 -0.50 16.50
CA ALA A 75 -48.55 0.90 16.81
C ALA A 75 -48.95 1.26 18.26
N GLY A 76 -48.41 2.37 18.78
CA GLY A 76 -48.95 2.99 20.00
C GLY A 76 -48.04 4.04 20.62
N ALA A 77 -48.21 5.29 20.18
CA ALA A 77 -47.78 6.57 20.74
C ALA A 77 -47.30 6.64 22.20
N SER A 78 -46.22 7.39 22.47
CA SER A 78 -46.30 8.76 23.04
C SER A 78 -44.95 9.29 23.58
N SER A 79 -44.67 10.55 23.22
CA SER A 79 -43.87 11.57 23.91
C SER A 79 -42.43 11.28 24.36
N SER A 80 -41.46 11.90 23.66
CA SER A 80 -40.37 12.66 24.29
C SER A 80 -39.74 13.66 23.31
N SER A 81 -40.20 14.91 23.39
CA SER A 81 -39.37 16.11 23.23
C SER A 81 -38.44 16.20 24.46
N ARG A 82 -37.26 16.80 24.49
CA ARG A 82 -36.36 17.48 23.56
C ARG A 82 -35.16 17.90 24.43
N PHE A 83 -34.04 18.21 23.76
CA PHE A 83 -32.83 18.92 24.22
C PHE A 83 -31.71 18.06 24.82
N GLU A 84 -30.44 18.31 24.52
CA GLU A 84 -29.63 18.78 23.37
C GLU A 84 -28.19 18.69 23.91
N PRO A 85 -27.16 18.45 23.08
CA PRO A 85 -25.81 18.20 23.57
C PRO A 85 -25.16 19.50 24.07
N GLU A 86 -24.58 19.45 25.28
CA GLU A 86 -23.78 20.54 25.83
C GLU A 86 -22.47 20.71 25.03
N VAL A 87 -22.28 21.96 24.59
CA VAL A 87 -21.06 22.53 24.03
C VAL A 87 -19.99 22.61 25.12
N ILE A 88 -18.84 22.00 24.92
CA ILE A 88 -17.64 22.29 25.73
C ILE A 88 -16.94 23.48 25.07
N ASN A 89 -17.18 24.68 25.61
CA ASN A 89 -16.33 25.85 25.42
C ASN A 89 -15.10 25.69 26.32
N ILE A 90 -13.90 25.72 25.74
CA ILE A 90 -12.67 25.91 26.52
C ILE A 90 -12.46 27.42 26.60
N GLU A 91 -12.75 27.98 27.78
CA GLU A 91 -12.58 29.39 28.14
C GLU A 91 -11.09 29.75 28.27
N ASP A 92 -10.69 30.86 27.66
CA ASP A 92 -9.49 31.62 27.97
C ASP A 92 -9.66 32.24 29.36
N ASP A 93 -8.83 31.90 30.37
CA ASP A 93 -8.92 32.54 31.68
C ASP A 93 -7.56 32.82 32.35
N GLU A 94 -7.55 33.95 33.07
CA GLU A 94 -6.44 34.86 33.35
C GLU A 94 -5.37 34.42 34.40
N MET A 95 -4.14 34.88 34.15
CA MET A 95 -3.07 35.37 35.06
C MET A 95 -3.19 35.19 36.59
N PRO A 96 -2.04 34.91 37.27
CA PRO A 96 -1.78 35.43 38.61
C PRO A 96 -0.71 36.53 38.59
N ALA A 97 -1.11 37.75 38.95
CA ALA A 97 -0.20 38.83 39.31
C ALA A 97 0.39 38.62 40.71
N THR A 98 1.72 38.60 40.85
CA THR A 98 2.38 38.84 42.15
C THR A 98 3.49 39.89 42.04
N ARG A 99 3.25 40.96 42.81
CA ARG A 99 4.07 42.13 43.12
C ARG A 99 5.57 41.85 43.34
N GLY A 100 6.42 42.80 42.91
CA GLY A 100 7.60 43.17 43.71
C GLY A 100 8.80 43.79 43.01
N ARG A 101 8.81 45.14 42.92
CA ARG A 101 9.97 46.07 42.90
C ARG A 101 11.10 45.82 41.87
N ARG A 102 11.19 46.65 40.83
CA ARG A 102 11.91 47.96 40.73
C ARG A 102 13.44 47.86 40.57
N ARG A 103 13.88 48.49 39.46
CA ARG A 103 15.24 48.87 39.02
C ARG A 103 16.05 47.68 38.50
N GLY A 104 16.46 47.62 37.24
CA GLY A 104 16.70 48.67 36.26
C GLY A 104 18.11 48.47 35.70
N ARG A 105 18.21 48.58 34.37
CA ARG A 105 19.42 48.71 33.55
C ARG A 105 19.90 47.43 32.86
N ALA A 106 20.00 47.59 31.54
CA ALA A 106 20.34 46.63 30.51
C ALA A 106 21.76 46.07 30.62
N VAL A 107 21.88 44.75 30.43
CA VAL A 107 23.07 44.00 30.00
C VAL A 107 22.57 42.77 29.24
N THR A 108 23.19 42.47 28.10
CA THR A 108 22.97 41.32 27.20
C THR A 108 23.30 39.98 27.85
N PRO A 109 22.61 38.86 27.55
CA PRO A 109 23.07 37.54 27.93
C PRO A 109 23.78 36.85 26.76
N ASP A 110 25.04 36.51 27.01
CA ASP A 110 25.80 35.49 26.28
C ASP A 110 25.69 34.17 27.09
N GLU A 111 25.98 33.05 26.41
CA GLU A 111 26.11 31.67 26.92
C GLU A 111 24.83 30.91 27.33
N THR A 112 24.39 29.94 26.52
CA THR A 112 24.72 28.51 26.74
C THR A 112 24.00 27.58 25.75
N THR A 113 24.76 26.57 25.29
CA THR A 113 24.36 25.24 24.79
C THR A 113 23.72 25.07 23.39
N THR A 114 24.62 24.88 22.41
CA THR A 114 24.72 23.74 21.47
C THR A 114 23.44 22.99 21.07
N VAL A 115 22.98 23.15 19.82
CA VAL A 115 22.58 22.02 18.95
C VAL A 115 22.85 22.41 17.49
N ASP A 116 23.80 21.72 16.85
CA ASP A 116 24.12 21.87 15.43
C ASP A 116 22.97 21.34 14.54
N ASN A 117 22.51 22.19 13.64
CA ASN A 117 21.72 21.79 12.48
C ASN A 117 22.63 21.10 11.46
N GLN A 118 22.59 19.77 11.39
CA GLN A 118 23.03 19.04 10.20
C GLN A 118 21.90 18.18 9.67
N VAL A 119 21.46 18.57 8.48
CA VAL A 119 20.63 17.81 7.54
C VAL A 119 21.27 16.42 7.35
N LYS A 120 20.69 15.39 7.99
CA LYS A 120 21.01 14.00 7.68
C LYS A 120 20.25 13.60 6.42
N ARG A 121 20.97 13.63 5.29
CA ARG A 121 20.62 12.85 4.10
C ARG A 121 20.53 11.38 4.49
N LEU A 122 19.36 10.78 4.33
CA LEU A 122 19.18 9.33 4.33
C LEU A 122 19.97 8.76 3.14
N ARG A 123 21.09 8.09 3.45
CA ARG A 123 21.74 7.15 2.54
C ARG A 123 21.07 5.80 2.75
N ILE A 124 20.47 5.30 1.67
CA ILE A 124 20.14 3.89 1.49
C ILE A 124 21.45 3.26 1.05
N ASP A 125 22.10 2.51 1.95
CA ASP A 125 23.23 1.65 1.62
C ASP A 125 22.81 0.19 1.88
N ASP A 126 22.86 -0.60 0.81
CA ASP A 126 22.64 -2.04 0.76
C ASP A 126 23.59 -2.80 1.70
N GLY A 127 23.06 -3.86 2.33
CA GLY A 127 23.85 -4.75 3.15
C GLY A 127 23.09 -5.99 3.63
N SER A 128 22.89 -6.98 2.75
CA SER A 128 22.57 -8.35 3.16
C SER A 128 23.54 -9.36 2.53
N SER A 129 24.53 -9.72 3.37
CA SER A 129 25.12 -11.04 3.57
C SER A 129 25.41 -11.94 2.35
N SER A 130 26.69 -12.09 2.06
CA SER A 130 27.26 -13.24 1.37
C SER A 130 27.34 -14.46 2.30
N SER A 131 26.81 -15.60 1.84
CA SER A 131 27.06 -16.94 2.38
C SER A 131 27.67 -17.79 1.27
N SER A 132 28.95 -18.10 1.40
CA SER A 132 29.64 -19.16 0.65
C SER A 132 29.62 -20.44 1.46
N ASN A 133 29.18 -21.57 0.89
CA ASN A 133 29.81 -22.89 1.05
C ASN A 133 29.08 -24.00 0.26
N GLY A 134 29.81 -24.56 -0.72
CA GLY A 134 29.99 -26.00 -0.93
C GLY A 134 28.79 -26.91 -1.23
N ALA A 135 28.70 -27.36 -2.49
CA ALA A 135 28.23 -28.72 -2.80
C ALA A 135 28.93 -29.24 -4.07
N ALA A 136 29.55 -30.40 -3.93
CA ALA A 136 30.29 -31.11 -4.97
C ALA A 136 29.36 -31.99 -5.82
N THR A 137 29.68 -32.19 -7.10
CA THR A 137 29.49 -33.50 -7.77
C THR A 137 30.33 -33.62 -9.06
N HIS A 138 30.94 -34.79 -9.17
CA HIS A 138 31.80 -35.42 -10.18
C HIS A 138 31.49 -35.19 -11.68
N HIS A 139 32.54 -35.09 -12.53
CA HIS A 139 33.00 -36.20 -13.40
C HIS A 139 34.22 -35.88 -14.29
N ARG A 140 35.28 -36.71 -14.11
CA ARG A 140 36.27 -37.31 -15.05
C ARG A 140 36.77 -36.56 -16.31
N GLY A 141 38.11 -36.49 -16.43
CA GLY A 141 38.82 -36.95 -17.64
C GLY A 141 40.11 -36.23 -18.09
N ALA A 142 41.29 -36.81 -17.75
CA ALA A 142 42.62 -36.81 -18.41
C ALA A 142 43.33 -35.47 -18.77
N ALA A 143 44.45 -35.08 -18.11
CA ALA A 143 45.87 -35.46 -18.32
C ALA A 143 46.44 -35.04 -19.70
N ILE A 144 47.48 -34.18 -19.84
CA ILE A 144 48.93 -34.43 -19.57
C ILE A 144 49.72 -33.08 -19.57
N PRO A 145 50.77 -32.87 -18.74
CA PRO A 145 51.60 -31.64 -18.68
C PRO A 145 53.09 -31.83 -19.04
N ARG A 146 53.85 -30.73 -19.28
CA ARG A 146 55.16 -30.35 -18.64
C ARG A 146 56.11 -29.50 -19.51
N GLN A 147 56.92 -28.72 -18.76
CA GLN A 147 58.29 -28.19 -19.02
C GLN A 147 58.40 -26.75 -19.55
N LYS A 148 59.32 -25.86 -19.11
CA LYS A 148 60.20 -25.69 -17.93
C LYS A 148 61.00 -24.38 -18.15
N ARG A 149 61.24 -23.61 -17.08
CA ARG A 149 62.55 -22.99 -16.68
C ARG A 149 62.99 -21.59 -17.18
N GLY A 150 63.38 -20.75 -16.20
CA GLY A 150 64.37 -19.63 -16.26
C GLY A 150 64.10 -18.57 -15.16
N GLN A 151 64.69 -18.63 -13.95
CA GLN A 151 65.92 -17.92 -13.44
C GLN A 151 65.74 -16.37 -13.34
N ALA A 152 66.08 -15.60 -12.29
CA ALA A 152 67.16 -15.71 -11.28
C ALA A 152 67.02 -14.73 -10.05
N THR A 153 67.87 -14.94 -9.02
CA THR A 153 68.48 -14.04 -7.96
C THR A 153 67.59 -13.38 -6.86
N GLU A 154 67.60 -13.73 -5.55
CA GLU A 154 68.58 -13.60 -4.41
C GLU A 154 68.87 -12.16 -3.90
N PRO A 155 69.31 -11.89 -2.63
CA PRO A 155 68.91 -12.41 -1.29
C PRO A 155 68.98 -11.40 -0.06
N THR A 156 68.25 -11.68 1.06
CA THR A 156 68.63 -11.55 2.52
C THR A 156 68.98 -10.18 3.21
N PRO A 157 69.19 -10.07 4.56
CA PRO A 157 68.27 -10.30 5.71
C PRO A 157 68.47 -9.31 6.92
N SER A 158 67.94 -9.67 8.12
CA SER A 158 68.22 -9.17 9.51
C SER A 158 67.36 -7.97 10.01
N SER A 159 66.86 -7.87 11.26
CA SER A 159 67.35 -8.34 12.57
C SER A 159 66.28 -8.28 13.69
N SER A 160 66.43 -9.15 14.70
CA SER A 160 66.13 -9.08 16.17
C SER A 160 65.17 -8.04 16.78
N GLY A 161 64.43 -8.28 17.88
CA GLY A 161 64.39 -9.39 18.84
C GLY A 161 63.66 -9.01 20.15
N SER A 162 63.46 -10.01 21.03
CA SER A 162 63.27 -9.97 22.52
C SER A 162 62.07 -9.18 23.11
N SER A 163 61.40 -9.53 24.22
CA SER A 163 61.61 -10.54 25.28
C SER A 163 60.38 -10.61 26.22
N SER A 164 60.26 -11.77 26.86
CA SER A 164 59.39 -12.23 27.95
C SER A 164 59.38 -11.43 29.26
N ALA A 165 58.28 -11.51 30.03
CA ALA A 165 58.32 -11.86 31.47
C ALA A 165 56.91 -12.15 32.06
N SER A 166 56.82 -13.28 32.76
CA SER A 166 55.74 -13.78 33.62
C SER A 166 55.77 -13.17 35.02
N PHE A 167 54.64 -13.01 35.72
CA PHE A 167 54.55 -13.20 37.18
C PHE A 167 53.11 -13.45 37.67
N SER A 168 53.01 -14.27 38.70
CA SER A 168 51.82 -14.95 39.21
C SER A 168 51.16 -14.26 40.42
N SER A 169 49.86 -14.55 40.61
CA SER A 169 49.24 -15.04 41.86
C SER A 169 48.33 -14.14 42.71
N ARG A 170 47.23 -14.78 43.17
CA ARG A 170 46.27 -14.52 44.29
C ARG A 170 44.98 -13.76 43.91
N ARG A 171 43.75 -14.29 43.93
CA ARG A 171 42.89 -15.16 44.82
C ARG A 171 41.77 -14.28 45.43
N GLY A 172 40.49 -14.58 45.13
CA GLY A 172 39.34 -13.92 45.77
C GLY A 172 37.95 -14.24 45.16
N THR A 173 37.46 -15.47 45.40
CA THR A 173 36.07 -15.91 45.70
C THR A 173 34.79 -15.30 45.04
N ARG A 174 33.90 -16.23 44.61
CA ARG A 174 32.41 -16.32 44.75
C ARG A 174 31.67 -16.43 43.39
N ALA A 175 31.41 -17.64 42.87
CA ALA A 175 30.26 -18.56 43.08
C ALA A 175 29.07 -18.33 42.11
N ASN A 176 28.84 -19.30 41.20
CA ASN A 176 27.72 -19.47 40.24
C ASN A 176 26.39 -19.87 40.93
N PRO A 177 25.20 -19.86 40.26
CA PRO A 177 24.75 -21.05 39.48
C PRO A 177 23.80 -20.81 38.25
N VAL A 178 24.06 -21.57 37.17
CA VAL A 178 23.18 -22.44 36.32
C VAL A 178 21.67 -22.10 36.12
N PRO A 179 21.14 -22.15 34.88
CA PRO A 179 19.71 -22.38 34.60
C PRO A 179 19.38 -23.86 34.25
N PRO A 180 18.17 -24.36 34.54
CA PRO A 180 17.79 -25.78 34.40
C PRO A 180 17.23 -26.14 33.00
N PRO A 181 17.22 -27.45 32.61
CA PRO A 181 16.43 -27.98 31.50
C PRO A 181 15.25 -28.89 31.95
N ASN A 182 14.37 -29.21 30.99
CA ASN A 182 13.29 -30.22 30.95
C ASN A 182 11.87 -29.82 31.46
N GLN A 183 10.85 -29.90 30.59
CA GLN A 183 9.92 -31.05 30.48
C GLN A 183 8.72 -30.76 29.55
N GLU A 184 8.46 -31.68 28.63
CA GLU A 184 7.25 -31.86 27.79
C GLU A 184 6.14 -32.54 28.62
N PRO A 185 4.84 -32.41 28.26
CA PRO A 185 4.06 -33.64 28.10
C PRO A 185 2.90 -33.62 27.07
N ALA A 186 2.79 -34.75 26.36
CA ALA A 186 1.59 -35.60 26.14
C ALA A 186 0.48 -35.23 25.11
N HIS A 187 0.41 -36.06 24.06
CA HIS A 187 -0.77 -36.41 23.26
C HIS A 187 -1.67 -37.44 23.98
N PRO A 188 -2.95 -37.61 23.54
CA PRO A 188 -3.57 -38.93 23.48
C PRO A 188 -4.23 -39.28 22.12
N GLU A 189 -4.35 -40.58 21.88
CA GLU A 189 -4.73 -41.30 20.65
C GLU A 189 -6.24 -41.50 20.39
N SER A 190 -6.57 -41.57 19.08
CA SER A 190 -7.39 -42.57 18.34
C SER A 190 -8.86 -42.93 18.64
N ALA A 191 -9.70 -42.84 17.59
CA ALA A 191 -10.64 -43.87 17.09
C ALA A 191 -11.19 -43.43 15.69
N ARG A 192 -10.88 -44.12 14.57
CA ARG A 192 -11.71 -45.12 13.83
C ARG A 192 -13.16 -44.65 13.57
N GLN A 193 -13.81 -44.76 12.40
CA GLN A 193 -13.64 -45.59 11.20
C GLN A 193 -14.68 -45.15 10.13
N ASN A 194 -14.45 -45.58 8.89
CA ASN A 194 -15.39 -45.80 7.77
C ASN A 194 -15.56 -44.70 6.71
N GLY A 195 -15.03 -45.02 5.53
CA GLY A 195 -15.26 -44.32 4.27
C GLY A 195 -16.40 -44.89 3.44
N GLY A 196 -16.54 -44.33 2.24
CA GLY A 196 -17.45 -44.78 1.20
C GLY A 196 -17.30 -43.91 -0.04
N ILE A 197 -16.59 -44.44 -1.04
CA ILE A 197 -16.37 -43.92 -2.39
C ILE A 197 -17.65 -44.07 -3.23
N LEU A 198 -17.89 -43.17 -4.21
CA LEU A 198 -18.54 -43.34 -5.54
C LEU A 198 -19.10 -41.97 -6.00
N ALA A 199 -19.24 -41.56 -7.26
CA ALA A 199 -18.57 -41.79 -8.54
C ALA A 199 -19.22 -40.80 -9.55
N SER A 200 -18.37 -40.10 -10.30
CA SER A 200 -18.49 -39.63 -11.70
C SER A 200 -19.85 -39.48 -12.42
N ARG A 201 -20.08 -38.30 -13.04
CA ARG A 201 -20.85 -38.05 -14.28
C ARG A 201 -20.62 -36.58 -14.72
N HIS A 202 -19.76 -36.24 -15.69
CA HIS A 202 -19.86 -36.27 -17.16
C HIS A 202 -21.00 -35.46 -17.83
N ASN A 203 -20.55 -34.61 -18.77
CA ASN A 203 -21.16 -34.07 -20.00
C ASN A 203 -22.07 -32.83 -19.98
N ASN A 204 -21.58 -31.74 -20.59
CA ASN A 204 -21.94 -31.27 -21.95
C ASN A 204 -21.15 -29.98 -22.26
N HIS A 205 -20.31 -29.85 -23.29
CA HIS A 205 -20.56 -29.76 -24.74
C HIS A 205 -21.52 -28.65 -25.21
N ASN A 206 -20.90 -27.71 -25.93
CA ASN A 206 -21.31 -27.10 -27.21
C ASN A 206 -22.24 -25.87 -27.25
N ASN A 207 -21.59 -24.74 -27.61
CA ASN A 207 -21.56 -24.18 -28.98
C ASN A 207 -22.56 -23.07 -29.35
N GLN A 208 -21.98 -21.98 -29.92
CA GLN A 208 -22.57 -21.04 -30.90
C GLN A 208 -23.70 -20.12 -30.38
N GLN A 209 -23.82 -18.83 -30.72
CA GLN A 209 -23.50 -18.09 -31.94
C GLN A 209 -23.72 -16.57 -31.67
N ASN A 210 -22.91 -15.73 -32.33
CA ASN A 210 -23.24 -14.44 -32.96
C ASN A 210 -24.33 -13.52 -32.34
N ASN A 211 -23.95 -12.28 -32.01
CA ASN A 211 -24.20 -11.15 -32.92
C ASN A 211 -23.62 -9.82 -32.40
N HIS A 212 -22.89 -9.14 -33.28
CA HIS A 212 -22.58 -7.71 -33.23
C HIS A 212 -23.85 -6.87 -33.13
N HIS A 213 -23.76 -5.65 -32.57
CA HIS A 213 -24.25 -4.41 -33.21
C HIS A 213 -23.62 -3.17 -32.51
N HIS A 214 -22.99 -2.32 -33.34
CA HIS A 214 -22.46 -1.00 -33.00
C HIS A 214 -23.59 0.02 -32.80
N HIS A 215 -23.46 0.97 -31.86
CA HIS A 215 -23.87 2.36 -32.12
C HIS A 215 -23.27 3.41 -31.16
N HIS A 216 -22.44 4.26 -31.75
CA HIS A 216 -22.24 5.72 -31.58
C HIS A 216 -22.27 6.44 -30.21
N GLN A 217 -21.10 7.04 -29.95
CA GLN A 217 -20.81 8.32 -29.32
C GLN A 217 -21.93 9.38 -29.29
N ARG A 218 -22.01 10.12 -28.17
CA ARG A 218 -22.00 11.61 -28.14
C ARG A 218 -21.84 12.12 -26.70
N ILE A 219 -20.75 12.84 -26.45
CA ILE A 219 -20.49 13.62 -25.22
C ILE A 219 -20.92 15.07 -25.48
N PRO A 220 -21.72 15.71 -24.61
CA PRO A 220 -21.85 17.16 -24.58
C PRO A 220 -21.24 17.74 -23.28
N ILE A 221 -20.16 18.51 -23.48
CA ILE A 221 -19.87 19.86 -22.96
C ILE A 221 -20.57 20.27 -21.64
N ASN A 222 -19.79 20.48 -20.58
CA ASN A 222 -20.23 21.14 -19.35
C ASN A 222 -19.76 22.62 -19.33
N PRO A 223 -20.62 23.62 -19.02
CA PRO A 223 -20.24 25.03 -19.06
C PRO A 223 -19.88 25.63 -17.68
N ARG A 224 -18.91 26.57 -17.73
CA ARG A 224 -18.79 27.84 -16.97
C ARG A 224 -18.45 27.85 -15.46
N ARG A 225 -17.32 28.54 -15.17
CA ARG A 225 -17.15 29.64 -14.19
C ARG A 225 -16.02 30.55 -14.74
N VAL A 226 -16.32 31.64 -15.44
CA VAL A 226 -16.50 33.04 -14.98
C VAL A 226 -15.37 33.54 -14.09
N ASP A 227 -14.46 34.32 -14.68
CA ASP A 227 -13.86 35.48 -14.03
C ASP A 227 -13.77 36.63 -15.05
N VAL A 228 -14.15 37.81 -14.57
CA VAL A 228 -14.47 39.03 -15.32
C VAL A 228 -13.27 39.97 -15.28
N PHE A 229 -12.75 40.37 -16.43
CA PHE A 229 -12.03 41.64 -16.59
C PHE A 229 -12.35 42.26 -17.95
N ASN A 230 -13.01 43.42 -17.92
CA ASN A 230 -13.15 44.38 -19.01
C ASN A 230 -11.77 44.87 -19.48
N VAL A 231 -11.60 45.17 -20.77
CA VAL A 231 -11.45 46.53 -21.33
C VAL A 231 -11.49 46.45 -22.87
N ASP A 232 -12.53 47.07 -23.43
CA ASP A 232 -12.70 47.86 -24.65
C ASP A 232 -11.90 47.63 -25.96
N SER A 233 -12.73 47.70 -27.02
CA SER A 233 -12.50 48.29 -28.35
C SER A 233 -11.60 47.53 -29.33
N ASP A 234 -11.87 47.47 -30.63
CA ASP A 234 -13.00 47.75 -31.53
C ASP A 234 -12.49 47.20 -32.90
N GLU A 235 -13.38 47.13 -33.89
CA GLU A 235 -13.08 47.16 -35.34
C GLU A 235 -12.90 45.82 -36.13
N ASP A 236 -13.91 45.62 -36.98
CA ASP A 236 -13.90 45.23 -38.40
C ASP A 236 -13.69 43.74 -38.76
N ASP A 237 -14.73 42.99 -39.09
CA ASP A 237 -15.50 42.98 -40.36
C ASP A 237 -14.65 42.58 -41.57
N ASP A 238 -14.82 41.34 -42.02
CA ASP A 238 -14.91 41.01 -43.45
C ASP A 238 -15.26 39.53 -43.62
N SER A 239 -16.57 39.30 -43.76
CA SER A 239 -17.15 38.10 -44.33
C SER A 239 -16.76 37.95 -45.81
N MET A 240 -16.12 36.85 -46.19
CA MET A 240 -15.98 36.46 -47.59
C MET A 240 -16.51 35.04 -47.80
N ALA A 241 -17.76 34.99 -48.27
CA ALA A 241 -18.40 33.80 -48.79
C ALA A 241 -17.82 33.51 -50.20
N ILE A 242 -17.04 32.45 -50.33
CA ILE A 242 -16.59 31.96 -51.63
C ILE A 242 -17.57 30.89 -52.11
N ALA A 243 -18.45 31.31 -53.03
CA ALA A 243 -19.20 30.42 -53.90
C ALA A 243 -18.22 29.74 -54.85
N TYR A 244 -18.18 28.41 -54.87
CA TYR A 244 -17.54 27.66 -55.93
C TYR A 244 -18.60 27.23 -56.92
N GLU A 245 -18.36 27.67 -58.15
CA GLU A 245 -19.16 27.48 -59.34
C GLU A 245 -19.22 26.00 -59.73
N ASP A 246 -20.40 25.63 -60.21
CA ASP A 246 -20.84 24.32 -60.65
C ASP A 246 -20.37 24.13 -62.11
N ASP A 247 -19.21 23.51 -62.32
CA ASP A 247 -18.75 23.11 -63.65
C ASP A 247 -19.22 21.67 -63.95
N ASP A 248 -20.38 21.63 -64.59
CA ASP A 248 -20.95 20.52 -65.35
C ASP A 248 -20.10 20.23 -66.59
N ASP A 249 -19.33 19.14 -66.58
CA ASP A 249 -18.69 18.62 -67.78
C ASP A 249 -18.98 17.11 -67.94
N GLY A 250 -19.98 16.85 -68.77
CA GLY A 250 -19.80 15.95 -69.91
C GLY A 250 -19.63 14.47 -69.63
N VAL A 251 -20.76 13.78 -69.48
CA VAL A 251 -20.89 12.33 -69.55
C VAL A 251 -20.31 11.83 -70.88
N HIS A 252 -19.11 11.26 -70.88
CA HIS A 252 -18.56 10.54 -72.02
C HIS A 252 -18.63 9.03 -71.80
N GLU A 253 -19.58 8.44 -72.52
CA GLU A 253 -19.89 7.03 -72.64
C GLU A 253 -18.67 6.26 -73.19
N VAL A 254 -17.92 5.59 -72.31
CA VAL A 254 -16.75 4.81 -72.71
C VAL A 254 -17.20 3.43 -73.15
N HIS A 255 -17.20 3.27 -74.47
CA HIS A 255 -17.37 2.05 -75.23
C HIS A 255 -16.56 0.87 -74.65
N HIS A 256 -17.24 -0.24 -74.39
CA HIS A 256 -16.63 -1.55 -74.11
C HIS A 256 -15.68 -1.96 -75.25
N SER A 257 -14.38 -1.98 -74.99
CA SER A 257 -13.39 -2.65 -75.82
C SER A 257 -12.50 -3.53 -74.95
N GLU A 258 -12.75 -4.82 -75.09
CA GLU A 258 -11.81 -5.93 -75.08
C GLU A 258 -10.79 -6.03 -73.93
N VAL A 259 -11.08 -6.98 -73.05
CA VAL A 259 -10.27 -7.44 -71.93
C VAL A 259 -8.99 -8.09 -72.46
N VAL A 260 -7.94 -7.29 -72.67
CA VAL A 260 -6.57 -7.79 -72.87
C VAL A 260 -5.85 -7.71 -71.52
N ALA A 261 -5.53 -8.88 -70.97
CA ALA A 261 -4.78 -9.05 -69.72
C ALA A 261 -3.49 -8.21 -69.75
N ARG A 262 -3.49 -7.07 -69.04
CA ARG A 262 -2.30 -6.25 -68.82
C ARG A 262 -1.39 -6.97 -67.83
N GLY A 263 -0.32 -7.57 -68.34
CA GLY A 263 0.82 -7.97 -67.53
C GLY A 263 1.36 -6.76 -66.76
N SER A 264 1.43 -6.90 -65.45
CA SER A 264 1.87 -5.92 -64.46
C SER A 264 3.38 -5.70 -64.48
N GLY A 265 3.90 -5.13 -65.57
CA GLY A 265 5.25 -4.55 -65.57
C GLY A 265 5.21 -3.14 -64.95
N PRO A 266 6.13 -2.78 -64.04
CA PRO A 266 6.20 -1.43 -63.49
C PRO A 266 6.46 -0.41 -64.64
N PRO A 267 5.79 0.75 -64.65
CA PRO A 267 5.76 1.66 -65.80
C PRO A 267 7.14 2.21 -66.23
N ASN A 268 8.17 2.06 -65.39
CA ASN A 268 9.54 2.53 -65.65
C ASN A 268 10.61 1.41 -65.65
N GLY A 269 10.20 0.13 -65.64
CA GLY A 269 11.14 -1.01 -65.57
C GLY A 269 11.93 -1.12 -64.26
N ARG A 270 11.62 -0.27 -63.27
CA ARG A 270 12.27 -0.27 -61.96
C ARG A 270 11.62 -1.29 -61.04
N ILE A 271 12.43 -2.05 -60.32
CA ILE A 271 12.00 -3.08 -59.37
C ILE A 271 11.31 -2.39 -58.19
N PRO A 272 10.00 -2.58 -57.94
CA PRO A 272 9.28 -1.89 -56.85
C PRO A 272 9.94 -2.14 -55.50
N MET A 273 9.93 -1.16 -54.59
CA MET A 273 10.57 -1.31 -53.28
C MET A 273 9.84 -2.37 -52.44
N ILE A 274 8.52 -2.45 -52.56
CA ILE A 274 7.71 -3.57 -52.04
C ILE A 274 7.00 -4.27 -53.20
N PRO A 275 7.36 -5.52 -53.52
CA PRO A 275 6.67 -6.29 -54.56
C PRO A 275 5.28 -6.71 -54.09
N ASP A 276 4.37 -6.90 -55.03
CA ASP A 276 3.08 -7.52 -54.73
C ASP A 276 3.27 -9.00 -54.31
N GLY A 277 2.46 -9.46 -53.34
CA GLY A 277 2.45 -10.88 -52.94
C GLY A 277 3.62 -11.35 -52.07
N PHE A 278 4.18 -10.47 -51.23
CA PHE A 278 5.22 -10.83 -50.26
C PHE A 278 4.72 -11.82 -49.19
N SER A 279 5.64 -12.62 -48.61
CA SER A 279 5.35 -13.65 -47.60
C SER A 279 5.01 -13.11 -46.22
N SER A 280 5.71 -12.05 -45.80
CA SER A 280 5.51 -11.40 -44.51
C SER A 280 5.81 -9.91 -44.60
N VAL A 281 5.18 -9.10 -43.73
CA VAL A 281 5.42 -7.65 -43.68
C VAL A 281 6.89 -7.34 -43.42
N SER A 282 7.55 -8.09 -42.53
CA SER A 282 8.98 -7.89 -42.27
C SER A 282 9.84 -8.20 -43.50
N ASP A 283 9.48 -9.21 -44.32
CA ASP A 283 10.18 -9.47 -45.59
C ASP A 283 10.00 -8.35 -46.60
N ALA A 284 8.78 -7.79 -46.70
CA ALA A 284 8.49 -6.63 -47.54
C ALA A 284 9.33 -5.41 -47.14
N LEU A 285 9.41 -5.12 -45.83
CA LEU A 285 10.21 -4.00 -45.32
C LEU A 285 11.71 -4.23 -45.50
N ARG A 286 12.21 -5.45 -45.32
CA ARG A 286 13.62 -5.79 -45.64
C ARG A 286 13.92 -5.60 -47.12
N ASN A 287 13.01 -6.00 -48.00
CA ASN A 287 13.15 -5.78 -49.43
C ASN A 287 13.13 -4.29 -49.80
N PHE A 288 12.26 -3.51 -49.16
CA PHE A 288 12.25 -2.05 -49.29
C PHE A 288 13.63 -1.47 -48.98
N VAL A 289 14.20 -1.85 -47.84
CA VAL A 289 15.50 -1.35 -47.37
C VAL A 289 16.62 -1.75 -48.34
N ALA A 290 16.63 -2.99 -48.83
CA ALA A 290 17.63 -3.47 -49.78
C ALA A 290 17.58 -2.68 -51.10
N ILE A 291 16.38 -2.50 -51.68
CA ILE A 291 16.19 -1.78 -52.94
C ILE A 291 16.46 -0.28 -52.77
N PHE A 292 16.03 0.32 -51.66
CA PHE A 292 16.34 1.71 -51.34
C PHE A 292 17.85 1.92 -51.25
N SER A 293 18.56 1.03 -50.56
CA SER A 293 20.01 1.10 -50.42
C SER A 293 20.72 1.00 -51.76
N ASP A 294 20.32 0.08 -52.63
CA ASP A 294 20.89 -0.06 -53.98
C ASP A 294 20.65 1.19 -54.84
N ARG A 295 19.45 1.76 -54.77
CA ARG A 295 19.07 2.94 -55.56
C ARG A 295 19.73 4.24 -55.12
N PHE A 296 19.88 4.48 -53.81
CA PHE A 296 20.26 5.79 -53.28
C PHE A 296 21.51 5.77 -52.39
N CYS A 297 21.86 4.62 -51.81
CA CYS A 297 22.96 4.47 -50.84
C CYS A 297 24.03 3.48 -51.30
N SER A 298 24.32 3.40 -52.61
CA SER A 298 25.24 2.41 -53.19
C SER A 298 26.72 2.70 -52.97
N THR A 299 27.07 3.92 -52.55
CA THR A 299 28.46 4.32 -52.27
C THR A 299 28.73 4.31 -50.76
N PRO A 300 29.97 4.04 -50.31
CA PRO A 300 30.30 4.10 -48.89
C PRO A 300 29.98 5.44 -48.23
N GLN A 301 30.09 6.56 -48.97
CA GLN A 301 29.75 7.88 -48.45
C GLN A 301 28.24 8.04 -48.21
N THR A 302 27.41 7.60 -49.14
CA THR A 302 25.95 7.70 -49.00
C THR A 302 25.39 6.67 -48.01
N GLN A 303 26.05 5.53 -47.85
CA GLN A 303 25.67 4.50 -46.89
C GLN A 303 25.75 4.96 -45.42
N ALA A 304 26.69 5.86 -45.07
CA ALA A 304 26.77 6.44 -43.72
C ALA A 304 25.52 7.26 -43.33
N PHE A 305 24.84 7.82 -44.33
CA PHE A 305 23.61 8.60 -44.18
C PHE A 305 22.36 7.84 -44.61
N MET A 306 22.47 6.51 -44.71
CA MET A 306 21.31 5.65 -44.91
C MET A 306 20.31 5.86 -43.76
N PRO A 307 19.04 6.18 -44.07
CA PRO A 307 18.00 6.32 -43.05
C PRO A 307 17.78 5.00 -42.30
N PRO A 308 17.60 5.03 -40.97
CA PRO A 308 17.44 3.82 -40.17
C PRO A 308 15.99 3.33 -40.22
N PHE A 309 15.62 2.80 -41.38
CA PHE A 309 14.30 2.22 -41.62
C PHE A 309 14.02 1.04 -40.66
N TYR A 310 12.86 1.10 -40.02
CA TYR A 310 12.34 0.04 -39.16
C TYR A 310 11.78 -1.09 -40.03
N THR A 311 12.21 -2.34 -39.76
CA THR A 311 11.92 -3.49 -40.62
C THR A 311 10.93 -4.51 -40.02
N GLU A 312 10.27 -4.17 -38.92
CA GLU A 312 9.24 -4.99 -38.30
C GLU A 312 7.83 -4.38 -38.49
N PRO A 313 6.73 -5.15 -38.29
CA PRO A 313 5.37 -4.70 -38.60
C PRO A 313 4.95 -3.45 -37.83
N LEU A 314 3.95 -2.72 -38.34
CA LEU A 314 3.49 -1.44 -37.78
C LEU A 314 3.21 -1.49 -36.25
N PRO A 315 2.54 -2.50 -35.68
CA PRO A 315 2.35 -2.57 -34.23
C PRO A 315 3.65 -2.61 -33.42
N ALA A 316 4.71 -3.24 -33.95
CA ALA A 316 6.02 -3.25 -33.31
C ALA A 316 6.69 -1.87 -33.39
N ALA A 317 6.55 -1.15 -34.51
CA ALA A 317 7.05 0.21 -34.66
C ALA A 317 6.35 1.18 -33.70
N VAL A 318 5.04 1.05 -33.51
CA VAL A 318 4.24 1.81 -32.55
C VAL A 318 4.72 1.56 -31.11
N LYS A 319 4.96 0.30 -30.77
CA LYS A 319 5.49 -0.09 -29.45
C LYS A 319 6.90 0.48 -29.21
N GLU A 320 7.78 0.38 -30.20
CA GLU A 320 9.14 0.94 -30.16
C GLU A 320 9.13 2.48 -30.02
N ALA A 321 8.23 3.15 -30.73
CA ALA A 321 8.09 4.60 -30.68
C ALA A 321 7.58 5.09 -29.33
N PHE A 322 6.49 4.52 -28.82
CA PHE A 322 5.72 5.14 -27.75
C PHE A 322 5.71 4.38 -26.41
N ASP A 323 5.99 3.08 -26.40
CA ASP A 323 5.81 2.23 -25.21
C ASP A 323 7.15 1.81 -24.58
N HIS A 324 8.23 2.56 -24.83
CA HIS A 324 9.51 2.32 -24.16
C HIS A 324 9.39 2.56 -22.64
N PRO A 325 9.92 1.66 -21.78
CA PRO A 325 9.79 1.77 -20.32
C PRO A 325 10.48 3.02 -19.75
N ASN A 326 11.63 3.39 -20.30
CA ASN A 326 12.22 4.70 -20.06
C ASN A 326 11.57 5.75 -20.98
N SER A 327 10.86 6.72 -20.40
CA SER A 327 10.18 7.79 -21.15
C SER A 327 11.16 8.62 -21.98
N GLU A 328 12.42 8.75 -21.55
CA GLU A 328 13.45 9.51 -22.26
C GLU A 328 13.81 8.93 -23.64
N HIS A 329 13.64 7.62 -23.82
CA HIS A 329 13.95 6.93 -25.07
C HIS A 329 12.75 6.79 -26.03
N ARG A 330 11.55 7.20 -25.58
CA ARG A 330 10.39 7.26 -26.47
C ARG A 330 10.63 8.31 -27.55
N ARG A 331 10.22 8.03 -28.77
CA ARG A 331 10.48 8.86 -29.96
C ARG A 331 9.21 8.96 -30.82
N PRO A 332 8.93 10.11 -31.46
CA PRO A 332 7.87 10.20 -32.45
C PRO A 332 8.04 9.16 -33.58
N LEU A 333 6.92 8.72 -34.12
CA LEU A 333 6.87 7.83 -35.27
C LEU A 333 6.89 8.68 -36.55
N LEU A 334 7.79 8.37 -37.49
CA LEU A 334 7.88 9.02 -38.79
C LEU A 334 7.56 8.00 -39.87
N PHE A 335 6.51 8.22 -40.63
CA PHE A 335 6.26 7.42 -41.83
C PHE A 335 7.06 7.98 -43.01
N TYR A 336 7.63 7.11 -43.85
CA TYR A 336 8.15 7.46 -45.17
C TYR A 336 7.40 6.67 -46.23
N ILE A 337 6.54 7.34 -46.99
CA ILE A 337 5.66 6.73 -47.97
C ILE A 337 6.19 7.03 -49.35
N ASN A 338 6.66 5.99 -50.04
CA ASN A 338 7.20 6.07 -51.39
C ASN A 338 6.12 5.83 -52.44
N HIS A 339 6.20 6.56 -53.55
CA HIS A 339 5.47 6.24 -54.77
C HIS A 339 6.40 6.46 -55.98
N ASP A 340 6.81 5.37 -56.64
CA ASP A 340 7.81 5.38 -57.72
C ASP A 340 7.36 6.14 -58.98
N ARG A 341 6.06 6.45 -59.11
CA ARG A 341 5.52 7.30 -60.20
C ARG A 341 5.74 8.78 -59.94
N SER A 342 6.01 9.18 -58.70
CA SER A 342 6.35 10.57 -58.41
C SER A 342 7.75 10.90 -58.92
N ILE A 343 7.86 11.98 -59.68
CA ILE A 343 9.15 12.50 -60.16
C ILE A 343 10.04 12.90 -58.98
N ALA A 344 9.44 13.46 -57.94
CA ALA A 344 10.15 13.96 -56.76
C ALA A 344 10.78 12.84 -55.91
N ALA A 345 10.34 11.58 -56.04
CA ALA A 345 10.82 10.48 -55.20
C ALA A 345 12.32 10.22 -55.28
N ASN A 346 12.91 10.36 -56.47
CA ASN A 346 14.34 10.16 -56.61
C ASN A 346 15.15 11.31 -56.01
N ILE A 347 14.71 12.54 -56.26
CA ILE A 347 15.40 13.76 -55.82
C ILE A 347 15.30 13.86 -54.30
N PHE A 348 14.10 13.68 -53.74
CA PHE A 348 13.87 13.73 -52.30
C PHE A 348 14.66 12.65 -51.56
N ALA A 349 14.63 11.39 -52.02
CA ALA A 349 15.37 10.31 -51.38
C ALA A 349 16.89 10.58 -51.35
N SER A 350 17.47 11.00 -52.48
CA SER A 350 18.92 11.21 -52.61
C SER A 350 19.43 12.52 -52.01
N GLN A 351 18.71 13.63 -52.17
CA GLN A 351 19.17 14.98 -51.77
C GLN A 351 18.67 15.42 -50.40
N VAL A 352 17.51 14.94 -49.96
CA VAL A 352 16.88 15.37 -48.70
C VAL A 352 16.98 14.28 -47.64
N LEU A 353 16.39 13.11 -47.89
CA LEU A 353 16.31 12.04 -46.88
C LEU A 353 17.69 11.44 -46.55
N CYS A 354 18.56 11.26 -47.56
CA CYS A 354 19.94 10.79 -47.36
C CYS A 354 20.95 11.92 -47.06
N SER A 355 20.48 13.15 -46.80
CA SER A 355 21.37 14.22 -46.34
C SER A 355 21.86 13.94 -44.91
N GLU A 356 23.05 14.43 -44.57
CA GLU A 356 23.66 14.23 -43.26
C GLU A 356 22.77 14.75 -42.13
N THR A 357 22.21 15.94 -42.27
CA THR A 357 21.40 16.59 -41.23
C THR A 357 20.09 15.86 -40.99
N VAL A 358 19.33 15.56 -42.05
CA VAL A 358 18.02 14.87 -41.95
C VAL A 358 18.19 13.44 -41.45
N SER A 359 19.10 12.67 -42.04
CA SER A 359 19.31 11.27 -41.67
C SER A 359 19.80 11.13 -40.22
N THR A 360 20.69 12.02 -39.77
CA THR A 360 21.18 12.03 -38.39
C THR A 360 20.07 12.38 -37.41
N LEU A 361 19.25 13.39 -37.70
CA LEU A 361 18.11 13.75 -36.84
C LEU A 361 17.12 12.58 -36.72
N ILE A 362 16.72 11.98 -37.84
CA ILE A 362 15.80 10.85 -37.86
C ILE A 362 16.34 9.69 -37.03
N ARG A 363 17.63 9.37 -37.17
CA ARG A 363 18.27 8.26 -36.43
C ARG A 363 18.20 8.43 -34.92
N HIS A 364 18.35 9.65 -34.44
CA HIS A 364 18.38 9.91 -33.00
C HIS A 364 17.00 10.19 -32.41
N GLN A 365 16.11 10.84 -33.16
CA GLN A 365 14.86 11.39 -32.63
C GLN A 365 13.60 10.67 -33.12
N TYR A 366 13.68 9.79 -34.12
CA TYR A 366 12.49 9.16 -34.71
C TYR A 366 12.60 7.65 -34.82
N VAL A 367 11.44 7.00 -34.87
CA VAL A 367 11.29 5.64 -35.43
C VAL A 367 10.79 5.81 -36.87
N LEU A 368 11.61 5.45 -37.86
CA LEU A 368 11.28 5.64 -39.28
C LEU A 368 10.62 4.39 -39.87
N PHE A 369 9.33 4.43 -40.16
CA PHE A 369 8.59 3.33 -40.79
C PHE A 369 8.41 3.57 -42.30
N PRO A 370 9.03 2.76 -43.17
CA PRO A 370 8.85 2.90 -44.62
C PRO A 370 7.62 2.13 -45.13
N TRP A 371 7.02 2.62 -46.22
CA TRP A 371 6.10 1.85 -47.04
C TRP A 371 6.13 2.30 -48.51
N ASP A 372 5.84 1.39 -49.43
CA ASP A 372 5.73 1.67 -50.86
C ASP A 372 4.29 1.44 -51.34
N ILE A 373 3.62 2.53 -51.71
CA ILE A 373 2.22 2.52 -52.18
C ILE A 373 2.10 2.56 -53.70
N THR A 374 3.18 2.27 -54.44
CA THR A 374 3.17 2.33 -55.91
C THR A 374 2.15 1.41 -56.55
N SER A 375 1.86 0.28 -55.89
CA SER A 375 0.79 -0.66 -56.25
C SER A 375 -0.47 -0.38 -55.43
N ASP A 376 -1.63 -0.42 -56.09
CA ASP A 376 -2.93 -0.25 -55.43
C ASP A 376 -3.15 -1.29 -54.32
N SER A 377 -2.61 -2.52 -54.49
CA SER A 377 -2.67 -3.57 -53.46
C SER A 377 -1.94 -3.15 -52.19
N ASN A 378 -0.73 -2.59 -52.33
CA ASN A 378 0.06 -2.11 -51.20
C ASN A 378 -0.53 -0.85 -50.57
N LEU A 379 -1.17 0.02 -51.37
CA LEU A 379 -1.91 1.18 -50.85
C LEU A 379 -3.06 0.71 -49.96
N MET A 380 -3.93 -0.17 -50.45
CA MET A 380 -5.09 -0.65 -49.70
C MET A 380 -4.69 -1.36 -48.41
N LEU A 381 -3.66 -2.20 -48.47
CA LEU A 381 -3.12 -2.89 -47.31
C LEU A 381 -2.58 -1.92 -46.25
N PHE A 382 -1.89 -0.85 -46.68
CA PHE A 382 -1.39 0.16 -45.76
C PHE A 382 -2.50 0.97 -45.10
N LEU A 383 -3.55 1.31 -45.85
CA LEU A 383 -4.72 2.00 -45.31
C LEU A 383 -5.44 1.14 -44.25
N GLU A 384 -5.46 -0.19 -44.42
CA GLU A 384 -5.97 -1.13 -43.42
C GLU A 384 -5.09 -1.14 -42.16
N TYR A 385 -3.76 -1.17 -42.31
CA TYR A 385 -2.84 -1.09 -41.16
C TYR A 385 -3.02 0.20 -40.36
N LEU A 386 -3.14 1.35 -41.03
CA LEU A 386 -3.39 2.63 -40.37
C LEU A 386 -4.75 2.68 -39.67
N GLN A 387 -5.78 2.05 -40.27
CA GLN A 387 -7.10 1.93 -39.65
C GLN A 387 -7.07 1.05 -38.40
N ALA A 388 -6.39 -0.09 -38.44
CA ALA A 388 -6.23 -0.99 -37.29
C ALA A 388 -5.41 -0.35 -36.15
N ALA A 389 -4.48 0.55 -36.49
CA ALA A 389 -3.69 1.30 -35.52
C ALA A 389 -4.37 2.58 -35.00
N ASN A 390 -5.64 2.84 -35.36
CA ASN A 390 -6.39 4.06 -35.01
C ASN A 390 -5.71 5.39 -35.46
N MET A 391 -5.01 5.38 -36.61
CA MET A 391 -4.34 6.57 -37.18
C MET A 391 -5.17 7.18 -38.31
N GLY A 392 -6.40 7.63 -37.99
CA GLY A 392 -7.37 8.11 -38.97
C GLY A 392 -6.91 9.31 -39.81
N ASP A 393 -6.23 10.27 -39.19
CA ASP A 393 -5.74 11.49 -39.86
C ASP A 393 -4.66 11.16 -40.90
N VAL A 394 -3.72 10.28 -40.52
CA VAL A 394 -2.63 9.80 -41.38
C VAL A 394 -3.20 9.00 -42.56
N ARG A 395 -4.16 8.10 -42.29
CA ARG A 395 -4.88 7.34 -43.33
C ARG A 395 -5.54 8.28 -44.34
N THR A 396 -6.26 9.28 -43.85
CA THR A 396 -7.03 10.22 -44.68
C THR A 396 -6.11 11.03 -45.59
N ILE A 397 -4.97 11.51 -45.07
CA ILE A 397 -4.05 12.33 -45.87
C ILE A 397 -3.36 11.51 -46.96
N ILE A 398 -2.91 10.29 -46.63
CA ILE A 398 -2.26 9.40 -47.59
C ILE A 398 -3.24 8.98 -48.69
N GLN A 399 -4.45 8.59 -48.32
CA GLN A 399 -5.48 8.21 -49.29
C GLN A 399 -5.79 9.35 -50.25
N ARG A 400 -6.00 10.57 -49.72
CA ARG A 400 -6.30 11.76 -50.54
C ARG A 400 -5.17 12.08 -51.51
N LEU A 401 -3.92 12.09 -51.04
CA LEU A 401 -2.76 12.41 -51.87
C LEU A 401 -2.47 11.32 -52.91
N ALA A 402 -2.62 10.05 -52.54
CA ALA A 402 -2.43 8.93 -53.47
C ALA A 402 -3.44 8.97 -54.64
N MET A 403 -4.68 9.41 -54.38
CA MET A 403 -5.74 9.47 -55.39
C MET A 403 -5.69 10.72 -56.28
N SER A 404 -5.21 11.86 -55.77
CA SER A 404 -5.35 13.16 -56.44
C SER A 404 -4.03 13.88 -56.76
N LYS A 405 -2.94 13.55 -56.06
CA LYS A 405 -1.69 14.32 -56.07
C LYS A 405 -0.45 13.43 -55.91
N ILE A 406 -0.26 12.49 -56.83
CA ILE A 406 0.87 11.54 -56.81
C ILE A 406 2.22 12.27 -56.80
N GLU A 407 2.30 13.45 -57.42
CA GLU A 407 3.49 14.33 -57.42
C GLU A 407 3.91 14.83 -56.03
N SER A 408 3.02 14.75 -55.03
CA SER A 408 3.34 15.11 -53.65
C SER A 408 4.21 14.06 -52.95
N PHE A 409 4.34 12.87 -53.51
CA PHE A 409 5.17 11.81 -52.92
C PHE A 409 6.65 12.00 -53.24
N PRO A 410 7.57 11.52 -52.38
CA PRO A 410 7.33 10.79 -51.15
C PRO A 410 6.74 11.69 -50.08
N LEU A 411 5.91 11.09 -49.23
CA LEU A 411 5.30 11.77 -48.10
C LEU A 411 6.00 11.31 -46.84
N MET A 412 6.42 12.25 -45.99
CA MET A 412 6.79 11.92 -44.61
C MET A 412 5.74 12.44 -43.65
N ALA A 413 5.21 11.58 -42.78
CA ALA A 413 4.18 11.98 -41.82
C ALA A 413 4.68 11.82 -40.39
N ILE A 414 4.67 12.91 -39.61
CA ILE A 414 5.15 12.95 -38.22
C ILE A 414 3.99 12.65 -37.29
N VAL A 415 4.09 11.57 -36.53
CA VAL A 415 3.03 11.10 -35.65
C VAL A 415 3.52 11.05 -34.21
N VAL A 416 2.74 11.66 -33.33
CA VAL A 416 2.93 11.62 -31.88
C VAL A 416 1.79 10.85 -31.23
N LYS A 417 2.06 10.28 -30.06
CA LYS A 417 1.04 9.71 -29.18
C LYS A 417 0.86 10.68 -28.02
N GLU A 418 -0.38 11.08 -27.79
CA GLU A 418 -0.78 11.86 -26.63
C GLU A 418 -1.83 11.04 -25.88
N ARG A 419 -1.47 10.55 -24.69
CA ARG A 419 -2.30 9.63 -23.89
C ARG A 419 -2.69 8.37 -24.71
N ASN A 420 -3.94 8.30 -25.18
CA ASN A 420 -4.50 7.14 -25.88
C ASN A 420 -4.83 7.43 -27.35
N SER A 421 -4.41 8.57 -27.89
CA SER A 421 -4.66 8.96 -29.29
C SER A 421 -3.37 9.25 -30.05
N TYR A 422 -3.33 8.85 -31.31
CA TYR A 422 -2.27 9.22 -32.25
C TYR A 422 -2.68 10.48 -33.01
N ARG A 423 -1.79 11.47 -33.06
CA ARG A 423 -2.01 12.74 -33.73
C ARG A 423 -0.95 12.97 -34.80
N LEU A 424 -1.40 13.41 -35.98
CA LEU A 424 -0.52 13.89 -37.04
C LEU A 424 -0.09 15.33 -36.70
N VAL A 425 1.21 15.54 -36.49
CA VAL A 425 1.78 16.86 -36.18
C VAL A 425 1.94 17.68 -37.45
N ASP A 426 2.67 17.12 -38.42
CA ASP A 426 2.94 17.74 -39.71
C ASP A 426 3.32 16.64 -40.73
N TYR A 427 3.42 17.01 -42.00
CA TYR A 427 3.88 16.14 -43.06
C TYR A 427 4.76 16.88 -44.07
N CYS A 428 5.80 16.21 -44.55
CA CYS A 428 6.67 16.70 -45.62
C CYS A 428 6.25 16.09 -46.96
N ARG A 429 6.24 16.90 -48.02
CA ARG A 429 5.99 16.45 -49.39
C ARG A 429 7.30 16.26 -50.14
N GLY A 430 7.27 15.52 -51.24
CA GLY A 430 8.43 15.28 -52.10
C GLY A 430 9.04 16.55 -52.69
N THR A 431 8.27 17.65 -52.76
CA THR A 431 8.70 18.96 -53.22
C THR A 431 9.32 19.85 -52.13
N ASP A 432 9.25 19.43 -50.86
CA ASP A 432 9.80 20.23 -49.75
C ASP A 432 11.34 20.14 -49.77
N THR A 433 12.00 21.28 -49.50
CA THR A 433 13.47 21.39 -49.43
C THR A 433 14.02 20.77 -48.15
N SER A 434 15.35 20.53 -48.08
CA SER A 434 16.00 20.01 -46.87
C SER A 434 15.71 20.85 -45.62
N ASP A 435 15.68 22.17 -45.78
CA ASP A 435 15.48 23.12 -44.67
C ASP A 435 14.04 23.09 -44.18
N GLN A 436 13.06 23.02 -45.10
CA GLN A 436 11.64 22.86 -44.76
C GLN A 436 11.38 21.52 -44.05
N VAL A 437 12.00 20.44 -44.54
CA VAL A 437 11.92 19.13 -43.88
C VAL A 437 12.52 19.19 -42.47
N MET A 438 13.66 19.86 -42.31
CA MET A 438 14.31 20.03 -41.02
C MET A 438 13.44 20.81 -40.04
N GLU A 439 12.83 21.92 -40.48
CA GLU A 439 11.91 22.73 -39.67
C GLU A 439 10.74 21.91 -39.14
N LYS A 440 10.10 21.12 -40.02
CA LYS A 440 8.97 20.25 -39.66
C LYS A 440 9.39 19.14 -38.69
N LEU A 441 10.53 18.49 -38.93
CA LEU A 441 11.06 17.47 -38.02
C LEU A 441 11.42 18.08 -36.64
N LEU A 442 12.06 19.23 -36.59
CA LEU A 442 12.36 19.88 -35.32
C LEU A 442 11.10 20.28 -34.55
N SER A 443 10.06 20.76 -35.25
CA SER A 443 8.74 21.03 -34.67
C SER A 443 8.14 19.76 -34.04
N GLY A 444 8.17 18.63 -34.77
CA GLY A 444 7.71 17.34 -34.28
C GLY A 444 8.47 16.83 -33.05
N VAL A 445 9.79 17.04 -32.99
CA VAL A 445 10.60 16.71 -31.81
C VAL A 445 10.26 17.59 -30.62
N SER A 446 10.08 18.90 -30.84
CA SER A 446 9.69 19.85 -29.79
C SER A 446 8.35 19.48 -29.18
N GLU A 447 7.33 19.29 -30.01
CA GLU A 447 5.98 18.96 -29.56
C GLU A 447 5.94 17.62 -28.81
N TYR A 448 6.66 16.60 -29.31
CA TYR A 448 6.74 15.33 -28.58
C TYR A 448 7.52 15.44 -27.27
N SER A 449 8.53 16.32 -27.20
CA SER A 449 9.25 16.60 -25.96
C SER A 449 8.32 17.21 -24.90
N ASP A 450 7.47 18.16 -25.30
CA ASP A 450 6.50 18.79 -24.41
C ASP A 450 5.46 17.79 -23.90
N ILE A 451 4.93 16.93 -24.78
CA ILE A 451 4.01 15.85 -24.40
C ILE A 451 4.67 14.92 -23.37
N ARG A 452 5.91 14.47 -23.64
CA ARG A 452 6.65 13.60 -22.70
C ARG A 452 6.91 14.27 -21.35
N MET A 453 7.29 15.55 -21.35
CA MET A 453 7.55 16.30 -20.12
C MET A 453 6.29 16.47 -19.28
N ASN A 454 5.15 16.77 -19.93
CA ASN A 454 3.85 16.87 -19.28
C ASN A 454 3.38 15.52 -18.71
N GLU A 455 3.51 14.42 -19.46
CA GLU A 455 3.20 13.08 -18.96
C GLU A 455 4.06 12.72 -17.74
N GLN A 456 5.35 13.08 -17.77
CA GLN A 456 6.27 12.84 -16.66
C GLN A 456 5.93 13.72 -15.43
N SER A 457 5.56 14.99 -15.63
CA SER A 457 5.15 15.86 -14.52
C SER A 457 3.83 15.42 -13.91
N GLU A 458 2.83 15.05 -14.72
CA GLU A 458 1.55 14.53 -14.22
C GLU A 458 1.77 13.22 -13.44
N ARG A 459 2.65 12.32 -13.92
CA ARG A 459 2.99 11.10 -13.19
C ARG A 459 3.65 11.39 -11.85
N ARG A 460 4.63 12.30 -11.82
CA ARG A 460 5.30 12.71 -10.59
C ARG A 460 4.32 13.34 -9.60
N GLU A 461 3.41 14.20 -10.07
CA GLU A 461 2.38 14.82 -9.23
C GLU A 461 1.42 13.77 -8.64
N ARG A 462 1.04 12.74 -9.41
CA ARG A 462 0.25 11.61 -8.90
C ARG A 462 1.01 10.81 -7.83
N GLU A 463 2.26 10.44 -8.12
CA GLU A 463 3.11 9.69 -7.19
C GLU A 463 3.37 10.50 -5.89
N GLU A 464 3.58 11.81 -5.98
CA GLU A 464 3.74 12.71 -4.84
C GLU A 464 2.45 12.82 -4.01
N ARG A 465 1.28 12.96 -4.66
CA ARG A 465 -0.03 12.98 -3.99
C ARG A 465 -0.32 11.67 -3.27
N GLU A 466 -0.04 10.54 -3.91
CA GLU A 466 -0.21 9.20 -3.32
C GLU A 466 0.77 8.99 -2.16
N ALA A 467 2.03 9.42 -2.29
CA ALA A 467 3.01 9.34 -1.20
C ALA A 467 2.58 10.15 0.03
N ILE A 468 2.06 11.37 -0.17
CA ILE A 468 1.54 12.21 0.92
C ILE A 468 0.33 11.53 1.59
N ARG A 469 -0.61 10.98 0.80
CA ARG A 469 -1.76 10.24 1.35
C ARG A 469 -1.32 9.03 2.17
N ASN A 470 -0.43 8.20 1.61
CA ASN A 470 0.09 7.02 2.29
C ASN A 470 0.83 7.39 3.59
N GLN A 471 1.57 8.50 3.60
CA GLN A 471 2.23 9.00 4.80
C GLN A 471 1.20 9.44 5.85
N GLN A 472 0.16 10.19 5.46
CA GLN A 472 -0.90 10.62 6.36
C GLN A 472 -1.69 9.44 6.95
N GLU A 473 -2.02 8.44 6.13
CA GLU A 473 -2.69 7.21 6.57
C GLU A 473 -1.83 6.40 7.55
N ALA A 474 -0.53 6.30 7.29
CA ALA A 474 0.41 5.62 8.19
C ALA A 474 0.54 6.33 9.54
N GLU A 475 0.67 7.66 9.53
CA GLU A 475 0.73 8.49 10.75
C GLU A 475 -0.58 8.42 11.55
N TYR A 476 -1.73 8.50 10.88
CA TYR A 476 -3.04 8.36 11.49
C TYR A 476 -3.24 6.98 12.14
N LYS A 477 -2.87 5.91 11.43
CA LYS A 477 -2.93 4.53 11.94
C LYS A 477 -2.02 4.34 13.16
N ALA A 478 -0.82 4.92 13.14
CA ALA A 478 0.10 4.88 14.27
C ALA A 478 -0.45 5.63 15.49
N SER A 479 -1.06 6.81 15.29
CA SER A 479 -1.71 7.59 16.37
C SER A 479 -2.88 6.82 16.97
N LEU A 480 -3.75 6.23 16.14
CA LEU A 480 -4.90 5.46 16.60
C LEU A 480 -4.47 4.22 17.40
N ALA A 481 -3.40 3.54 16.97
CA ALA A 481 -2.84 2.40 17.70
C ALA A 481 -2.26 2.83 19.06
N ALA A 482 -1.57 3.98 19.13
CA ALA A 482 -1.04 4.53 20.37
C ALA A 482 -2.16 4.93 21.35
N ASP A 483 -3.21 5.59 20.86
CA ASP A 483 -4.37 5.98 21.69
C ASP A 483 -5.13 4.75 22.19
N LYS A 484 -5.35 3.74 21.34
CA LYS A 484 -5.94 2.46 21.74
C LYS A 484 -5.11 1.75 22.82
N ALA A 485 -3.80 1.64 22.63
CA ALA A 485 -2.91 1.03 23.61
C ALA A 485 -2.90 1.79 24.95
N ARG A 486 -2.96 3.13 24.92
CA ARG A 486 -3.03 3.96 26.12
C ARG A 486 -4.37 3.78 26.86
N MET A 487 -5.48 3.67 26.14
CA MET A 487 -6.79 3.39 26.73
C MET A 487 -6.86 2.01 27.35
N GLU A 488 -6.35 0.98 26.65
CA GLU A 488 -6.30 -0.40 27.16
C GLU A 488 -5.40 -0.50 28.39
N ALA A 489 -4.20 0.10 28.38
CA ALA A 489 -3.31 0.13 29.54
C ALA A 489 -3.93 0.83 30.75
N LYS A 490 -4.63 1.95 30.53
CA LYS A 490 -5.34 2.66 31.61
C LYS A 490 -6.51 1.86 32.16
N GLN A 491 -7.26 1.15 31.31
CA GLN A 491 -8.34 0.26 31.76
C GLN A 491 -7.82 -0.91 32.58
N GLN A 492 -6.74 -1.55 32.13
CA GLN A 492 -6.09 -2.63 32.87
C GLN A 492 -5.58 -2.16 34.23
N GLU A 493 -4.95 -0.97 34.29
CA GLU A 493 -4.48 -0.40 35.56
C GLU A 493 -5.64 -0.09 36.52
N ILE A 494 -6.76 0.44 36.04
CA ILE A 494 -7.96 0.70 36.86
C ILE A 494 -8.59 -0.62 37.36
N GLU A 495 -8.65 -1.65 36.51
CA GLU A 495 -9.19 -2.96 36.88
C GLU A 495 -8.30 -3.66 37.91
N GLU A 496 -6.98 -3.61 37.72
CA GLU A 496 -6.00 -4.17 38.68
C GLU A 496 -6.07 -3.43 40.02
N GLN A 497 -6.16 -2.09 40.01
CA GLN A 497 -6.34 -1.29 41.23
C GLN A 497 -7.64 -1.64 41.94
N ARG A 498 -8.76 -1.76 41.21
CA ARG A 498 -10.06 -2.14 41.78
C ARG A 498 -10.01 -3.54 42.40
N LEU A 499 -9.39 -4.50 41.72
CA LEU A 499 -9.27 -5.88 42.22
C LEU A 499 -8.37 -5.95 43.46
N GLU A 500 -7.29 -5.18 43.49
CA GLU A 500 -6.39 -5.06 44.65
C GLU A 500 -7.10 -4.39 45.85
N GLU A 501 -7.88 -3.34 45.61
CA GLU A 501 -8.71 -2.70 46.64
C GLU A 501 -9.80 -3.63 47.17
N GLU A 502 -10.49 -4.36 46.30
CA GLU A 502 -11.50 -5.35 46.69
C GLU A 502 -10.88 -6.48 47.50
N ARG A 503 -9.68 -6.95 47.12
CA ARG A 503 -8.93 -7.95 47.88
C ARG A 503 -8.56 -7.45 49.27
N LYS A 504 -8.02 -6.23 49.36
CA LYS A 504 -7.67 -5.61 50.65
C LYS A 504 -8.89 -5.42 51.55
N LEU A 505 -9.99 -4.90 51.00
CA LEU A 505 -11.21 -4.69 51.76
C LEU A 505 -11.77 -6.01 52.29
N ARG A 506 -11.79 -7.05 51.46
CA ARG A 506 -12.25 -8.39 51.87
C ARG A 506 -11.37 -8.98 52.98
N GLU A 507 -10.05 -8.86 52.86
CA GLU A 507 -9.11 -9.31 53.90
C GLU A 507 -9.33 -8.55 55.22
N GLU A 508 -9.59 -7.24 55.16
CA GLU A 508 -9.89 -6.41 56.34
C GLU A 508 -11.24 -6.76 56.98
N GLU A 509 -12.28 -7.00 56.18
CA GLU A 509 -13.61 -7.42 56.64
C GLU A 509 -13.55 -8.80 57.32
N GLU A 510 -12.91 -9.78 56.67
CA GLU A 510 -12.71 -11.12 57.23
C GLU A 510 -11.96 -11.05 58.57
N GLU A 511 -10.93 -10.18 58.66
CA GLU A 511 -10.18 -9.96 59.90
C GLU A 511 -11.01 -9.25 60.98
N CYS A 512 -11.87 -8.31 60.61
CA CYS A 512 -12.78 -7.65 61.55
C CYS A 512 -13.83 -8.62 62.12
N VAL A 513 -14.46 -9.41 61.25
CA VAL A 513 -15.43 -10.45 61.62
C VAL A 513 -14.78 -11.49 62.52
N ARG A 514 -13.55 -11.91 62.21
CA ARG A 514 -12.77 -12.84 63.04
C ARG A 514 -12.50 -12.25 64.42
N ARG A 515 -12.04 -11.00 64.51
CA ARG A 515 -11.83 -10.29 65.79
C ARG A 515 -13.11 -10.20 66.62
N GLN A 516 -14.24 -9.84 66.00
CA GLN A 516 -15.52 -9.70 66.69
C GLN A 516 -16.06 -11.04 67.19
N THR A 517 -15.97 -12.08 66.35
CA THR A 517 -16.40 -13.44 66.72
C THR A 517 -15.59 -13.93 67.91
N VAL A 518 -14.26 -13.77 67.89
CA VAL A 518 -13.42 -14.17 69.01
C VAL A 518 -13.71 -13.30 70.25
N ALA A 519 -13.89 -11.99 70.11
CA ALA A 519 -14.23 -11.09 71.23
C ALA A 519 -15.50 -11.54 71.99
N SER A 520 -16.51 -12.03 71.28
CA SER A 520 -17.77 -12.51 71.88
C SER A 520 -17.61 -13.78 72.72
N THR A 521 -16.57 -14.58 72.46
CA THR A 521 -16.29 -15.83 73.19
C THR A 521 -15.48 -15.62 74.47
N VAL A 522 -14.93 -14.42 74.69
CA VAL A 522 -14.03 -14.14 75.80
C VAL A 522 -14.86 -13.80 77.07
N PRO A 523 -14.78 -14.59 78.15
CA PRO A 523 -15.50 -14.35 79.41
C PRO A 523 -15.16 -12.99 80.04
N GLU A 524 -16.09 -12.43 80.82
CA GLU A 524 -15.89 -11.14 81.51
C GLU A 524 -14.76 -11.18 82.55
N GLU A 525 -14.01 -10.09 82.68
CA GLU A 525 -12.88 -10.01 83.62
C GLU A 525 -13.33 -10.16 85.09
N PRO A 526 -12.68 -11.01 85.90
CA PRO A 526 -13.00 -11.15 87.31
C PRO A 526 -12.86 -9.82 88.07
N PRO A 527 -13.82 -9.47 88.95
CA PRO A 527 -13.76 -8.25 89.75
C PRO A 527 -12.57 -8.27 90.72
N ALA A 528 -12.11 -7.08 91.15
CA ALA A 528 -10.96 -6.97 92.07
C ALA A 528 -11.24 -7.57 93.45
N SER A 529 -12.52 -7.76 93.79
CA SER A 529 -13.00 -8.35 95.04
C SER A 529 -13.00 -9.87 95.04
N ALA A 530 -12.79 -10.54 93.91
CA ALA A 530 -12.76 -12.00 93.88
C ALA A 530 -11.51 -12.53 94.63
N PRO A 531 -11.60 -13.69 95.29
CA PRO A 531 -10.51 -14.22 96.10
C PRO A 531 -9.21 -14.34 95.30
N LEU A 532 -8.09 -13.83 95.82
CA LEU A 532 -6.77 -13.96 95.16
C LEU A 532 -6.40 -15.43 94.87
N ALA A 533 -7.00 -16.38 95.58
CA ALA A 533 -6.81 -17.81 95.36
C ALA A 533 -7.43 -18.32 94.04
N GLU A 534 -8.39 -17.59 93.47
CA GLU A 534 -9.18 -18.01 92.29
C GLU A 534 -8.84 -17.22 91.02
N ILE A 535 -7.92 -16.24 91.09
CA ILE A 535 -7.57 -15.35 89.98
C ILE A 535 -6.08 -15.44 89.67
N ILE A 536 -5.72 -15.33 88.39
CA ILE A 536 -4.37 -15.04 87.93
C ILE A 536 -4.33 -13.65 87.30
N ASN A 537 -3.21 -12.94 87.47
CA ASN A 537 -2.98 -11.65 86.82
C ASN A 537 -1.97 -11.83 85.70
N VAL A 538 -2.36 -11.50 84.48
CA VAL A 538 -1.49 -11.63 83.31
C VAL A 538 -1.20 -10.24 82.77
N LYS A 539 0.08 -9.94 82.62
CA LYS A 539 0.56 -8.71 82.01
C LYS A 539 1.09 -9.00 80.61
N PHE A 540 0.40 -8.50 79.59
CA PHE A 540 0.81 -8.59 78.20
C PHE A 540 1.74 -7.42 77.84
N ARG A 541 2.87 -7.72 77.21
CA ARG A 541 3.67 -6.73 76.48
C ARG A 541 3.29 -6.84 75.02
N LEU A 542 2.68 -5.80 74.50
CA LEU A 542 2.24 -5.72 73.12
C LEU A 542 3.40 -5.25 72.22
N PRO A 543 3.45 -5.67 70.95
CA PRO A 543 4.51 -5.28 70.02
C PRO A 543 4.58 -3.77 69.76
N GLU A 544 3.45 -3.06 69.92
CA GLU A 544 3.34 -1.60 69.82
C GLU A 544 4.01 -0.83 70.98
N GLY A 545 4.72 -1.53 71.89
CA GLY A 545 5.33 -0.95 73.10
C GLY A 545 4.34 -0.77 74.25
N GLY A 546 3.04 -0.98 74.00
CA GLY A 546 1.98 -0.97 74.98
C GLY A 546 2.07 -2.12 75.98
N GLN A 547 1.45 -1.93 77.15
CA GLN A 547 1.26 -2.98 78.13
C GLN A 547 -0.21 -3.07 78.46
N ASP A 548 -0.73 -4.29 78.48
CA ASP A 548 -2.11 -4.57 78.86
C ASP A 548 -2.11 -5.55 80.02
N MET A 549 -3.10 -5.44 80.90
CA MET A 549 -3.16 -6.27 82.11
C MET A 549 -4.59 -6.75 82.31
N ARG A 550 -4.74 -8.07 82.42
CA ARG A 550 -6.05 -8.69 82.59
C ARG A 550 -6.01 -9.79 83.63
N ARG A 551 -7.11 -9.89 84.37
CA ARG A 551 -7.37 -11.01 85.28
C ARG A 551 -8.07 -12.14 84.54
N PHE A 552 -7.67 -13.37 84.84
CA PHE A 552 -8.34 -14.60 84.39
C PHE A 552 -8.69 -15.44 85.60
N ARG A 553 -9.80 -16.19 85.54
CA ARG A 553 -10.11 -17.15 86.62
C ARG A 553 -9.17 -18.33 86.50
N ARG A 554 -8.76 -18.90 87.63
CA ARG A 554 -7.87 -20.07 87.64
C ARG A 554 -8.50 -21.30 86.96
N LEU A 555 -9.83 -21.34 86.88
CA LEU A 555 -10.61 -22.38 86.21
C LEU A 555 -10.80 -22.12 84.69
N GLU A 556 -10.39 -20.97 84.17
CA GLU A 556 -10.44 -20.70 82.72
C GLU A 556 -9.28 -21.41 82.00
N SER A 557 -9.53 -21.80 80.75
CA SER A 557 -8.53 -22.42 79.89
C SER A 557 -7.50 -21.41 79.37
N ILE A 558 -6.30 -21.87 79.06
CA ILE A 558 -5.27 -21.05 78.41
C ILE A 558 -5.76 -20.54 77.03
N GLN A 559 -6.65 -21.29 76.35
CA GLN A 559 -7.33 -20.82 75.14
C GLN A 559 -8.06 -19.49 75.36
N THR A 560 -8.61 -19.23 76.55
CA THR A 560 -9.32 -17.98 76.86
C THR A 560 -8.38 -16.76 76.76
N LEU A 561 -7.11 -16.94 77.11
CA LEU A 561 -6.07 -15.93 76.99
C LEU A 561 -5.65 -15.71 75.54
N ILE A 562 -5.55 -16.77 74.74
CA ILE A 562 -5.28 -16.67 73.29
C ILE A 562 -6.44 -15.97 72.57
N ASN A 563 -7.67 -16.31 72.94
CA ASN A 563 -8.87 -15.65 72.42
C ASN A 563 -8.88 -14.16 72.80
N TYR A 564 -8.46 -13.81 74.01
CA TYR A 564 -8.31 -12.41 74.40
C TYR A 564 -7.29 -11.64 73.55
N LEU A 565 -6.11 -12.23 73.30
CA LEU A 565 -5.12 -11.59 72.44
C LEU A 565 -5.62 -11.49 71.00
N SER A 566 -6.29 -12.52 70.51
CA SER A 566 -6.92 -12.54 69.19
C SER A 566 -8.02 -11.47 69.05
N SER A 567 -8.83 -11.24 70.09
CA SER A 567 -9.87 -10.19 70.08
C SER A 567 -9.29 -8.79 70.10
N LYS A 568 -8.08 -8.62 70.66
CA LYS A 568 -7.29 -7.38 70.58
C LYS A 568 -6.55 -7.19 69.25
N GLY A 569 -6.66 -8.15 68.32
CA GLY A 569 -5.99 -8.11 67.01
C GLY A 569 -4.65 -8.85 66.95
N TYR A 570 -4.20 -9.43 68.07
CA TYR A 570 -2.99 -10.24 68.13
C TYR A 570 -3.34 -11.72 67.93
N SER A 571 -3.63 -12.13 66.70
CA SER A 571 -3.94 -13.53 66.34
C SER A 571 -2.72 -14.44 66.49
N PRO A 572 -2.88 -15.74 66.82
CA PRO A 572 -1.78 -16.72 66.76
C PRO A 572 -1.19 -16.89 65.34
N ASP A 573 -1.89 -16.45 64.28
CA ASP A 573 -1.41 -16.52 62.90
C ASP A 573 -0.42 -15.40 62.54
N LYS A 574 -0.48 -14.27 63.27
CA LYS A 574 0.36 -13.08 63.06
C LYS A 574 1.34 -12.83 64.21
N PHE A 575 1.08 -13.40 65.39
CA PHE A 575 1.86 -13.15 66.60
C PHE A 575 2.15 -14.43 67.39
N LYS A 576 3.34 -14.52 67.97
CA LYS A 576 3.76 -15.53 68.94
C LYS A 576 3.67 -14.97 70.35
N TYR A 577 3.31 -15.83 71.31
CA TYR A 577 3.19 -15.45 72.71
C TYR A 577 4.22 -16.18 73.55
N PHE A 578 5.09 -15.46 74.23
CA PHE A 578 6.14 -16.03 75.07
C PHE A 578 5.88 -15.74 76.54
N ASN A 579 6.08 -16.73 77.42
CA ASN A 579 6.07 -16.50 78.86
C ASN A 579 7.33 -15.76 79.35
N SER A 580 7.36 -15.39 80.63
CA SER A 580 8.49 -14.64 81.21
C SER A 580 9.65 -15.51 81.73
N ASP A 581 9.54 -16.84 81.63
CA ASP A 581 10.58 -17.77 82.04
C ASP A 581 11.85 -17.63 81.17
N PHE A 582 12.99 -18.08 81.71
CA PHE A 582 14.21 -18.28 80.94
C PHE A 582 14.62 -19.76 80.97
N PRO A 583 14.66 -20.47 79.83
CA PRO A 583 14.36 -19.98 78.48
C PRO A 583 12.86 -19.68 78.28
N LYS A 584 12.58 -18.63 77.51
CA LYS A 584 11.20 -18.24 77.13
C LYS A 584 10.54 -19.39 76.40
N LYS A 585 9.30 -19.70 76.76
CA LYS A 585 8.49 -20.75 76.14
C LYS A 585 7.34 -20.11 75.38
N GLU A 586 7.18 -20.52 74.13
CA GLU A 586 6.02 -20.17 73.31
C GLU A 586 4.76 -20.86 73.88
N ILE A 587 3.78 -20.07 74.31
CA ILE A 587 2.61 -20.54 75.06
C ILE A 587 1.80 -21.53 74.22
N THR A 588 1.57 -21.22 72.95
CA THR A 588 0.80 -22.03 71.99
C THR A 588 1.44 -23.40 71.72
N ARG A 589 2.75 -23.54 71.94
CA ARG A 589 3.50 -24.80 71.72
C ARG A 589 3.77 -25.58 72.99
N HIS A 590 4.00 -24.89 74.11
CA HIS A 590 4.45 -25.50 75.36
C HIS A 590 3.33 -25.85 76.34
N PHE A 591 2.16 -25.21 76.21
CA PHE A 591 1.01 -25.49 77.05
C PHE A 591 -0.12 -26.06 76.21
N ASP A 592 -0.84 -27.02 76.79
CA ASP A 592 -2.10 -27.47 76.22
C ASP A 592 -3.17 -26.40 76.47
N LEU A 593 -3.67 -25.78 75.40
CA LEU A 593 -4.62 -24.68 75.42
C LEU A 593 -5.95 -25.06 76.08
N SER A 594 -6.28 -26.36 76.13
CA SER A 594 -7.51 -26.88 76.74
C SER A 594 -7.48 -26.91 78.26
N HIS A 595 -6.29 -26.95 78.87
CA HIS A 595 -6.14 -27.03 80.32
C HIS A 595 -6.41 -25.67 80.96
N ASN A 596 -6.96 -25.72 82.17
CA ASN A 596 -7.12 -24.51 82.98
C ASN A 596 -5.78 -24.07 83.60
N PHE A 597 -5.74 -22.82 84.06
CA PHE A 597 -4.55 -22.27 84.72
C PHE A 597 -4.20 -22.95 86.04
N ALA A 598 -5.15 -23.64 86.69
CA ALA A 598 -4.91 -24.41 87.92
C ALA A 598 -4.06 -25.67 87.65
N ASP A 599 -4.42 -26.42 86.61
CA ASP A 599 -3.84 -27.71 86.28
C ASP A 599 -2.42 -27.58 85.70
N THR A 600 -2.15 -26.46 85.05
CA THR A 600 -0.86 -26.16 84.40
C THR A 600 0.18 -25.55 85.34
N LYS A 601 -0.10 -25.47 86.66
CA LYS A 601 0.75 -24.80 87.67
C LYS A 601 1.11 -23.37 87.26
N TRP A 602 0.20 -22.67 86.60
CA TRP A 602 0.42 -21.30 86.15
C TRP A 602 0.60 -20.38 87.37
N PRO A 603 1.61 -19.49 87.38
CA PRO A 603 1.83 -18.62 88.54
C PRO A 603 0.71 -17.60 88.71
N ALA A 604 0.47 -17.15 89.94
CA ALA A 604 -0.58 -16.17 90.25
C ALA A 604 -0.38 -14.81 89.54
N ARG A 605 0.85 -14.53 89.11
CA ARG A 605 1.23 -13.36 88.31
C ARG A 605 2.19 -13.82 87.21
N GLU A 606 1.85 -13.56 85.96
CA GLU A 606 2.67 -13.92 84.79
C GLU A 606 2.82 -12.71 83.86
N GLN A 607 3.93 -12.65 83.12
CA GLN A 607 4.13 -11.67 82.06
C GLN A 607 4.30 -12.39 80.72
N ILE A 608 3.51 -11.97 79.73
CA ILE A 608 3.50 -12.55 78.38
C ILE A 608 4.01 -11.51 77.39
N PHE A 609 4.93 -11.91 76.52
CA PHE A 609 5.46 -11.10 75.44
C PHE A 609 4.77 -11.51 74.14
N VAL A 610 4.10 -10.56 73.49
CA VAL A 610 3.47 -10.73 72.18
C VAL A 610 4.45 -10.21 71.13
N GLU A 611 4.92 -11.09 70.25
CA GLU A 611 5.92 -10.78 69.24
C GLU A 611 5.34 -11.11 67.85
N GLU A 612 5.55 -10.25 66.86
CA GLU A 612 5.07 -10.48 65.47
C GLU A 612 5.86 -11.61 64.80
N ILE A 613 5.20 -12.40 63.95
CA ILE A 613 5.78 -13.61 63.31
C ILE A 613 6.77 -13.29 62.21
#